data_AF-A0A367R7B2-F1
#
_entry.id   AF-A0A367R7B2-F1
#
_cell.length_a   1.000
_cell.length_b   1.000
_cell.length_c   1.000
_cell.angle_alpha   90.00
_cell.angle_beta   90.00
_cell.angle_gamma   90.00
#
_symmetry.space_group_name_H-M   'P 1'
#
loop_
_entity.id
_entity.type
_entity.pdbx_description
1 polymer ?
#
loop_
_entity_poly.entity_id
_entity_poly.type
_entity_poly.pdbx_seq_one_letter_code
_entity_poly.pdbx_strand_id
1 'polypeptide(L)' 'MTTATPSFNIPKKLPFLESICWQTRSVYKFTPEQMLSRYERGWQYRQLFNNLEGEELNFVKELAKHYHSWLQASL' A
#
# COMPACT_ATOMS: atom_id res chain seq x y z
N MET A 1 2.25 -21.14 16.11
CA MET A 1 2.19 -19.74 16.57
C MET A 1 1.17 -19.04 15.70
N THR A 2 -0.03 -18.79 16.23
CA THR A 2 -1.14 -18.19 15.48
C THR A 2 -0.93 -16.68 15.46
N THR A 3 -0.28 -16.16 14.43
CA THR A 3 -0.18 -14.71 14.24
C THR A 3 -1.57 -14.20 13.89
N ALA A 4 -2.20 -13.48 14.81
CA ALA A 4 -3.43 -12.75 14.55
C ALA A 4 -3.17 -11.86 13.32
N THR A 5 -3.86 -12.14 12.22
CA THR A 5 -3.69 -11.38 11.00
C THR A 5 -4.17 -9.96 11.29
N PRO A 6 -3.30 -8.93 11.25
CA PRO A 6 -3.72 -7.56 11.47
C PRO A 6 -4.86 -7.24 10.50
N SER A 7 -6.03 -6.93 11.05
CA SER A 7 -7.18 -6.50 10.26
C SER A 7 -6.94 -5.06 9.83
N PHE A 8 -6.20 -4.86 8.74
CA PHE A 8 -6.04 -3.55 8.16
C PHE A 8 -7.34 -3.11 7.51
N ASN A 9 -7.76 -1.88 7.79
CA ASN A 9 -8.92 -1.30 7.15
C ASN A 9 -8.53 -0.86 5.73
N ILE A 10 -8.65 -1.77 4.76
CA ILE A 10 -8.30 -1.51 3.35
C ILE A 10 -9.26 -0.44 2.80
N PRO A 11 -8.76 0.71 2.32
CA PRO A 11 -9.56 1.74 1.70
C PRO A 11 -10.35 1.21 0.50
N LYS A 12 -11.52 1.80 0.25
CA LYS A 12 -12.36 1.43 -0.91
C LYS A 12 -11.70 1.78 -2.24
N LYS A 13 -10.77 2.73 -2.25
CA LYS A 13 -10.03 3.18 -3.43
C LYS A 13 -8.55 3.30 -3.09
N LEU A 14 -7.72 2.73 -3.95
CA LEU A 14 -6.27 2.77 -3.84
C LEU A 14 -5.71 3.32 -5.16
N PRO A 15 -5.96 4.59 -5.49
CA PRO A 15 -5.66 5.15 -6.79
C PRO A 15 -4.17 5.06 -7.15
N PHE A 16 -3.27 5.23 -6.17
CA PHE A 16 -1.84 5.07 -6.41
C PHE A 16 -1.51 3.60 -6.69
N LEU A 17 -1.99 2.66 -5.86
CA LEU A 17 -1.76 1.23 -6.05
C LEU A 17 -2.31 0.73 -7.39
N GLU A 18 -3.50 1.18 -7.78
CA GLU A 18 -4.15 0.89 -9.05
C GLU A 18 -3.33 1.44 -10.22
N SER A 19 -2.76 2.64 -10.08
CA SER A 19 -1.92 3.25 -11.11
C SER A 19 -0.61 2.47 -11.32
N ILE A 20 0.09 2.11 -10.24
CA ILE A 20 1.35 1.34 -10.35
C ILE A 20 1.10 -0.12 -10.76
N CYS A 21 -0.07 -0.68 -10.43
CA CYS A 21 -0.47 -2.04 -10.77
C CYS A 21 -1.54 -2.05 -11.88
N TRP A 22 -1.44 -1.17 -12.87
CA TRP A 22 -2.42 -1.06 -13.96
C TRP A 22 -2.63 -2.37 -14.76
N GLN A 23 -1.64 -3.27 -14.77
CA GLN A 23 -1.76 -4.60 -15.39
C GLN A 23 -2.42 -5.65 -14.49
N THR A 24 -2.59 -5.35 -13.19
CA THR A 24 -3.19 -6.27 -12.22
C THR A 24 -4.70 -6.09 -12.19
N ARG A 25 -5.41 -7.18 -12.45
CA ARG A 25 -6.88 -7.19 -12.55
C ARG A 25 -7.63 -6.77 -11.28
N SER A 26 -7.05 -6.94 -10.10
CA SER A 26 -7.66 -6.57 -8.82
C SER A 26 -6.62 -6.46 -7.70
N VAL A 27 -6.11 -5.25 -7.45
CA VAL A 27 -5.14 -4.99 -6.37
C VAL A 27 -5.72 -5.25 -4.97
N TYR A 28 -7.04 -5.16 -4.82
CA TYR A 28 -7.75 -5.41 -3.56
C TYR A 28 -7.78 -6.88 -3.12
N LYS A 29 -7.36 -7.81 -3.99
CA LYS A 29 -7.23 -9.24 -3.63
C LYS A 29 -5.88 -9.54 -2.99
N PHE A 30 -4.95 -8.58 -2.98
CA PHE A 30 -3.65 -8.77 -2.37
C PHE A 30 -3.76 -8.76 -0.85
N THR A 31 -2.89 -9.56 -0.22
CA THR A 31 -2.67 -9.46 1.21
C THR A 31 -2.01 -8.12 1.54
N PRO A 32 -2.15 -7.61 2.78
CA PRO A 32 -1.47 -6.41 3.25
C PRO A 32 0.04 -6.38 2.93
N GLU A 33 0.72 -7.53 3.09
CA GLU A 33 2.14 -7.71 2.72
C GLU A 33 2.39 -7.54 1.22
N GLN A 34 1.54 -8.15 0.38
CA GLN A 34 1.66 -8.03 -1.06
C GLN A 34 1.40 -6.59 -1.51
N MET A 35 0.40 -5.93 -0.94
CA MET A 35 0.14 -4.51 -1.19
C MET A 35 1.36 -3.66 -0.84
N LEU A 36 1.96 -3.87 0.33
CA LEU A 36 3.18 -3.18 0.74
C LEU A 36 4.33 -3.40 -0.26
N SER A 37 4.60 -4.65 -0.66
CA SER A 37 5.60 -4.95 -1.70
C SER A 37 5.33 -4.25 -3.04
N ARG A 38 4.07 -4.03 -3.41
CA ARG A 38 3.72 -3.23 -4.60
C ARG A 38 4.04 -1.75 -4.36
N TYR A 39 3.66 -1.20 -3.21
CA TYR A 39 3.98 0.18 -2.85
C TYR A 39 5.49 0.41 -2.84
N GLU A 40 6.28 -0.49 -2.27
CA GLU A 40 7.75 -0.37 -2.21
C GLU A 40 8.36 -0.32 -3.61
N ARG A 41 7.97 -1.26 -4.49
CA ARG A 41 8.44 -1.27 -5.88
C ARG A 41 7.95 -0.05 -6.68
N GLY A 42 6.69 0.33 -6.47
CA GLY A 42 6.05 1.43 -7.17
C GLY A 42 6.35 2.82 -6.60
N TRP A 43 7.06 2.91 -5.46
CA TRP A 43 7.24 4.16 -4.71
C TRP A 43 7.91 5.26 -5.52
N GLN A 44 8.84 4.88 -6.38
CA GLN A 44 9.52 5.76 -7.33
C GLN A 44 8.56 6.49 -8.29
N TYR A 45 7.37 5.92 -8.55
CA TYR A 45 6.33 6.56 -9.36
C TYR A 45 5.40 7.48 -8.55
N ARG A 46 5.59 7.65 -7.23
CA ARG A 46 4.79 8.57 -6.39
C ARG A 46 4.76 9.98 -6.96
N GLN A 47 5.92 10.47 -7.41
CA GLN A 47 6.03 11.82 -7.99
C GLN A 47 5.31 11.96 -9.33
N LEU A 48 5.16 10.86 -10.08
CA LEU A 48 4.43 10.86 -11.36
C LEU A 48 2.92 10.85 -11.15
N PHE A 49 2.44 10.12 -10.14
CA PHE A 49 1.01 9.92 -9.96
C PHE A 49 0.34 10.91 -9.02
N ASN A 50 1.07 11.62 -8.13
CA ASN A 50 0.57 12.66 -7.20
C ASN A 50 -0.83 12.43 -6.58
N ASN A 51 -1.25 11.17 -6.44
CA ASN A 51 -2.60 10.77 -6.06
C ASN A 51 -2.61 10.00 -4.71
N LEU A 52 -1.45 9.90 -4.06
CA LEU A 52 -1.29 9.18 -2.79
C LEU A 52 -1.61 10.12 -1.61
N GLU A 53 -2.90 10.34 -1.38
CA GLU A 53 -3.40 11.22 -0.32
C GLU A 53 -4.58 10.59 0.46
N GLY A 54 -4.96 11.19 1.58
CA GLY A 54 -6.14 10.80 2.35
C GLY A 54 -6.08 9.39 2.95
N GLU A 55 -7.12 8.60 2.71
CA GLU A 55 -7.29 7.24 3.27
C GLU A 55 -6.21 6.27 2.78
N GLU A 56 -5.78 6.38 1.51
CA GLU A 56 -4.71 5.54 0.96
C GLU A 56 -3.38 5.81 1.66
N LEU A 57 -3.01 7.09 1.83
CA LEU A 57 -1.79 7.47 2.55
C LEU A 57 -1.78 6.92 3.98
N ASN A 58 -2.91 7.04 4.70
CA ASN A 58 -3.00 6.54 6.07
C ASN A 58 -2.87 5.01 6.12
N PHE A 59 -3.46 4.31 5.14
CA PHE A 59 -3.31 2.87 4.99
C PHE A 59 -1.85 2.46 4.74
N VAL A 60 -1.13 3.13 3.83
CA VAL A 60 0.29 2.84 3.59
C VAL A 60 1.15 3.14 4.84
N LYS A 61 0.84 4.19 5.59
CA LYS A 61 1.51 4.49 6.87
C LYS A 61 1.35 3.36 7.88
N GLU A 62 0.13 2.86 8.06
CA GLU A 62 -0.15 1.75 8.98
C GLU A 62 0.54 0.46 8.53
N LEU A 63 0.51 0.14 7.23
CA LEU A 63 1.25 -0.98 6.66
C LEU A 63 2.75 -0.85 6.92
N ALA A 64 3.34 0.30 6.57
CA ALA A 64 4.77 0.52 6.68
C ALA A 64 5.23 0.43 8.15
N LYS A 65 4.43 0.96 9.08
CA LYS A 65 4.70 0.87 10.52
C LYS A 65 4.59 -0.56 11.04
N HIS A 66 3.57 -1.30 10.62
CA HIS A 66 3.34 -2.66 11.08
C HIS A 66 4.40 -3.63 10.58
N TYR A 67 4.77 -3.52 9.30
CA TYR A 67 5.76 -4.39 8.66
C TYR A 67 7.19 -3.84 8.76
N HIS A 68 7.41 -2.73 9.49
CA HIS A 68 8.70 -2.06 9.63
C HIS A 68 9.38 -1.78 8.28
N SER A 69 8.61 -1.37 7.27
CA SER A 69 9.13 -1.07 5.93
C SER A 69 9.82 0.29 5.88
N TRP A 70 10.83 0.38 5.01
CA TRP A 70 11.53 1.63 4.70
C TRP A 70 10.62 2.72 4.16
N LEU A 71 9.43 2.37 3.63
CA LEU A 71 8.41 3.34 3.21
C LEU A 71 8.03 4.29 4.34
N GLN A 72 8.08 3.86 5.60
CA GLN A 72 7.79 4.72 6.75
C GLN A 72 8.69 5.97 6.78
N ALA A 73 9.95 5.85 6.35
CA ALA A 73 10.88 6.97 6.30
C ALA A 73 10.71 7.86 5.05
N SER A 74 9.99 7.37 4.04
CA SER A 74 9.85 8.04 2.74
C SER A 74 8.47 8.70 2.54
N LEU A 75 7.48 8.32 3.36
CA LEU A 75 6.09 8.78 3.35
C LEU A 75 5.94 10.24 3.78
#